data_AF-A0A661NUF1-F1
#
_entry.id   AF-A0A661NUF1-F1
#
_cell.length_a   1.000
_cell.length_b   1.000
_cell.length_c   1.000
_cell.angle_alpha   90.00
_cell.angle_beta   90.00
_cell.angle_gamma   90.00
#
_symmetry.space_group_name_H-M   'P 1'
#
loop_
_entity.id
_entity.type
_entity.pdbx_description
1 polymer ?
#
loop_
_entity_poly.entity_id
_entity_poly.type
_entity_poly.pdbx_seq_one_letter_code
_entity_poly.pdbx_strand_id
1 'polypeptide(L)'
;MDLKKKLLAEGMKLIQDPRVMKVVQDPRVIKTMMQALQLRGKVQESFEERVARAAKSLNLVTKKDVRELERTLRKMERELAAARAEKNAKNSGQ
;
A
#
# COMPACT_ATOMS: atom_id res chain seq x y z
N MET A 1 0.55 22.13 7.15
CA MET A 1 0.66 20.95 8.05
C MET A 1 -0.23 21.09 9.29
N ASP A 2 -1.08 22.10 9.33
CA ASP A 2 -1.80 22.55 10.53
C ASP A 2 -3.13 21.84 10.75
N LEU A 3 -3.78 21.38 9.68
CA LEU A 3 -5.04 20.66 9.79
C LEU A 3 -4.86 19.30 10.49
N LYS A 4 -3.79 18.56 10.15
CA LYS A 4 -3.43 17.32 10.86
C LYS A 4 -3.10 17.59 12.33
N LYS A 5 -2.35 18.65 12.63
CA LYS A 5 -1.99 19.02 14.01
C LYS A 5 -3.23 19.43 14.82
N LYS A 6 -4.15 20.19 14.23
CA LYS A 6 -5.44 20.55 14.85
C LYS A 6 -6.30 19.31 15.11
N LEU A 7 -6.44 18.42 14.13
CA LEU A 7 -7.15 17.14 14.29
C LEU A 7 -6.54 16.27 15.40
N LEU A 8 -5.21 16.20 15.47
CA LEU A 8 -4.50 15.47 16.53
C LEU A 8 -4.72 16.11 17.91
N ALA A 9 -4.60 17.44 18.01
CA ALA A 9 -4.80 18.16 19.26
C ALA A 9 -6.25 18.06 19.77
N GLU A 10 -7.21 18.13 18.86
CA GLU A 10 -8.63 18.02 19.14
C GLU A 10 -9.04 16.57 19.45
N GLY A 11 -8.43 15.60 18.77
CA GLY A 11 -8.56 14.18 19.11
C GLY A 11 -7.99 13.83 20.49
N MET A 12 -6.85 14.40 20.88
CA MET A 12 -6.31 14.23 22.24
C MET A 12 -7.23 14.81 23.30
N LYS A 13 -7.81 15.99 23.06
CA LYS A 13 -8.81 16.59 23.97
C LYS A 13 -10.06 15.72 24.10
N LEU A 14 -10.51 15.13 22.99
CA LEU A 14 -11.67 14.24 22.98
C LEU A 14 -11.44 12.97 23.82
N ILE A 15 -10.23 12.39 23.78
CA ILE A 15 -9.87 11.20 24.56
C ILE A 15 -9.73 11.53 26.06
N GLN A 16 -9.29 12.75 26.37
CA GLN A 16 -9.16 13.23 27.75
C GLN A 16 -10.51 13.59 28.40
N ASP A 17 -11.58 13.68 27.62
CA ASP A 17 -12.91 13.91 28.17
C ASP A 17 -13.36 12.67 28.97
N PRO A 18 -13.64 12.81 30.29
CA PRO A 18 -14.06 11.69 31.13
C PRO A 18 -15.35 11.01 30.66
N ARG A 19 -16.17 11.68 29.84
CA ARG A 19 -17.39 11.11 29.26
C ARG A 19 -17.08 10.17 28.10
N VAL A 20 -16.11 10.53 27.26
CA VAL A 20 -15.64 9.67 26.15
C VAL A 20 -14.91 8.47 26.71
N MET A 21 -14.12 8.67 27.75
CA MET A 21 -13.43 7.56 28.43
C MET A 21 -14.42 6.53 28.99
N LYS A 22 -15.54 6.96 29.58
CA LYS A 22 -16.61 6.06 30.05
C LYS A 22 -17.30 5.29 28.92
N VAL A 23 -17.53 5.94 27.78
CA VAL A 23 -18.13 5.30 26.60
C VAL A 23 -17.17 4.29 25.99
N VAL A 24 -15.87 4.60 25.92
CA VAL A 24 -14.83 3.67 25.44
C VAL A 24 -14.62 2.50 26.38
N GLN A 25 -14.84 2.67 27.70
CA GLN A 25 -14.76 1.58 28.67
C GLN A 25 -15.91 0.58 28.55
N ASP A 26 -16.99 0.92 27.83
CA ASP A 26 -18.08 -0.04 27.59
C ASP A 26 -17.60 -1.17 26.66
N PRO A 27 -17.66 -2.44 27.10
CA PRO A 27 -17.23 -3.58 26.29
C PRO A 27 -17.97 -3.69 24.94
N ARG A 28 -19.20 -3.17 24.85
CA ARG A 28 -19.98 -3.16 23.60
C ARG A 28 -19.40 -2.18 22.60
N VAL A 29 -18.99 -1.00 23.05
CA VAL A 29 -18.38 0.03 22.19
C VAL A 29 -17.04 -0.44 21.66
N ILE A 30 -16.20 -1.03 22.51
CA ILE A 30 -14.92 -1.62 22.09
C ILE A 30 -15.17 -2.71 21.05
N LYS A 31 -16.11 -3.62 21.31
CA LYS A 31 -16.43 -4.71 20.38
C LYS A 31 -16.90 -4.20 19.02
N THR A 32 -17.81 -3.23 19.01
CA THR A 32 -18.29 -2.61 17.77
C THR A 32 -17.17 -1.88 17.03
N MET A 33 -16.30 -1.17 17.74
CA MET A 33 -15.15 -0.49 17.14
C MET A 33 -14.16 -1.49 16.53
N MET A 34 -13.85 -2.59 17.25
CA MET A 34 -13.01 -3.66 16.72
C MET A 34 -13.64 -4.32 15.50
N GLN A 35 -14.94 -4.62 15.54
CA GLN A 35 -15.66 -5.17 14.39
C GLN A 35 -15.64 -4.21 13.20
N ALA A 36 -15.83 -2.91 13.42
CA ALA A 36 -15.75 -1.89 12.37
C ALA A 36 -14.33 -1.81 11.76
N LEU A 37 -13.29 -1.88 12.59
CA LEU A 37 -11.90 -1.91 12.12
C LEU A 37 -11.59 -3.18 11.31
N GLN A 38 -12.06 -4.34 11.76
CA GLN A 38 -11.92 -5.61 11.04
C GLN A 38 -12.68 -5.59 9.70
N LEU A 39 -13.90 -5.07 9.69
CA LEU A 39 -14.68 -4.90 8.47
C LEU A 39 -14.01 -3.93 7.51
N ARG A 40 -13.49 -2.80 8.00
CA ARG A 40 -12.74 -1.83 7.19
C ARG A 40 -11.51 -2.46 6.55
N GLY A 41 -10.73 -3.24 7.32
CA GLY A 41 -9.57 -3.96 6.80
C GLY A 41 -9.97 -4.90 5.66
N LYS A 42 -10.97 -5.75 5.89
CA LYS A 42 -11.49 -6.69 4.88
C LYS A 42 -12.08 -6.00 3.65
N VAL A 43 -12.79 -4.88 3.82
CA VAL A 43 -13.37 -4.10 2.73
C VAL A 43 -12.27 -3.42 1.91
N GLN A 44 -11.25 -2.86 2.55
CA GLN A 44 -10.12 -2.25 1.84
C GLN A 44 -9.38 -3.29 0.99
N GLU A 45 -9.10 -4.46 1.56
CA GLU A 45 -8.42 -5.56 0.88
C GLU A 45 -9.26 -6.08 -0.31
N SER A 46 -10.57 -6.27 -0.10
CA SER A 46 -11.50 -6.68 -1.15
C SER A 46 -11.70 -5.60 -2.23
N PHE A 47 -11.63 -4.33 -1.87
CA PHE A 47 -11.77 -3.21 -2.80
C PHE A 47 -10.52 -3.06 -3.67
N GLU A 48 -9.32 -3.15 -3.08
CA GLU A 48 -8.06 -3.15 -3.83
C GLU A 48 -8.00 -4.33 -4.81
N GLU A 49 -8.46 -5.51 -4.41
CA GLU A 49 -8.50 -6.68 -5.28
C GLU A 49 -9.51 -6.52 -6.44
N ARG A 50 -10.69 -5.92 -6.16
CA ARG A 50 -11.71 -5.62 -7.19
C ARG A 50 -11.23 -4.56 -8.17
N VAL A 51 -10.56 -3.51 -7.68
CA VAL A 51 -9.96 -2.48 -8.54
C VAL A 51 -8.88 -3.09 -9.43
N ALA A 52 -8.01 -3.95 -8.88
CA ALA A 52 -7.00 -4.66 -9.67
C ALA A 52 -7.62 -5.57 -10.74
N ARG A 53 -8.68 -6.33 -10.40
CA ARG A 53 -9.39 -7.19 -11.36
C ARG A 53 -10.13 -6.40 -12.43
N ALA A 54 -10.81 -5.31 -12.07
CA ALA A 54 -11.53 -4.45 -13.01
C ALA A 54 -10.56 -3.70 -13.94
N ALA A 55 -9.44 -3.21 -13.42
CA ALA A 55 -8.39 -2.60 -14.23
C ALA A 55 -7.80 -3.60 -15.23
N LYS A 56 -7.53 -4.83 -14.79
CA LYS A 56 -7.06 -5.92 -15.65
C LYS A 56 -8.08 -6.31 -16.74
N SER A 57 -9.37 -6.38 -16.42
CA SER A 57 -10.42 -6.70 -17.40
C SER A 57 -10.69 -5.57 -18.39
N LEU A 58 -10.40 -4.33 -18.00
CA LEU A 58 -10.55 -3.14 -18.85
C LEU A 58 -9.25 -2.72 -19.56
N ASN A 59 -8.17 -3.53 -19.47
CA ASN A 59 -6.83 -3.17 -19.95
C ASN A 59 -6.29 -1.82 -19.41
N LEU A 60 -6.82 -1.33 -18.29
CA LEU A 60 -6.26 -0.16 -17.61
C LEU A 60 -5.01 -0.59 -16.85
N VAL A 61 -3.84 -0.27 -17.40
CA VAL A 61 -2.55 -0.47 -16.74
C VAL A 61 -2.53 0.34 -15.45
N THR A 62 -2.43 -0.33 -14.30
CA THR A 62 -2.38 0.36 -13.01
C THR A 62 -0.97 0.88 -12.73
N LYS A 63 -0.82 1.88 -11.84
CA LYS A 63 0.50 2.39 -11.42
C LYS A 63 1.42 1.30 -10.84
N LYS A 64 0.83 0.25 -10.26
CA LYS A 64 1.57 -0.90 -9.72
C LYS A 64 2.18 -1.72 -10.87
N ASP A 65 1.40 -1.97 -11.92
CA ASP A 65 1.84 -2.71 -13.10
C ASP A 65 2.95 -1.96 -13.85
N VAL A 66 2.84 -0.63 -13.99
CA VAL A 66 3.92 0.20 -14.58
C VAL A 66 5.22 0.04 -13.79
N ARG A 67 5.14 0.12 -12.45
CA ARG A 67 6.32 0.00 -11.58
C ARG A 67 6.94 -1.39 -11.66
N GLU A 68 6.13 -2.43 -11.85
CA GLU A 68 6.59 -3.80 -12.00
C GLU A 68 7.26 -4.03 -13.37
N LEU A 69 6.65 -3.51 -14.45
CA LEU A 69 7.25 -3.49 -15.79
C LEU A 69 8.61 -2.79 -15.81
N GLU A 70 8.71 -1.61 -15.17
CA GLU A 70 9.98 -0.87 -15.08
C GLU A 70 11.07 -1.65 -14.33
N ARG A 71 10.70 -2.45 -13.33
CA ARG A 71 11.66 -3.30 -12.60
C ARG A 71 12.14 -4.44 -13.49
N THR A 72 11.23 -5.08 -14.22
CA THR A 72 11.55 -6.17 -15.15
C THR A 72 12.44 -5.68 -16.28
N LEU A 73 12.13 -4.51 -16.86
CA LEU A 73 12.93 -3.89 -17.92
C LEU A 73 14.37 -3.64 -17.45
N ARG A 74 14.54 -3.01 -16.28
CA ARG A 74 15.88 -2.77 -15.69
C ARG A 74 16.65 -4.05 -15.38
N LYS A 75 15.96 -5.16 -15.07
CA LYS A 75 16.60 -6.46 -14.89
C LYS A 75 17.12 -6.99 -16.23
N MET A 76 16.28 -6.96 -17.27
CA MET A 76 16.65 -7.40 -18.61
C MET A 76 17.77 -6.56 -19.22
N GLU A 77 17.76 -5.23 -19.02
CA GLU A 77 18.85 -4.35 -19.47
C GLU A 77 20.19 -4.72 -18.84
N ARG A 78 20.20 -5.06 -17.54
CA ARG A 78 21.41 -5.51 -16.84
C ARG A 78 21.90 -6.86 -17.34
N GLU A 79 21.00 -7.81 -17.56
CA GLU A 79 21.36 -9.13 -18.10
C GLU A 79 21.92 -9.02 -19.52
N LEU A 80 21.31 -8.18 -20.36
CA LEU A 80 21.82 -7.89 -21.71
C LEU A 80 23.20 -7.21 -21.67
N ALA A 81 23.40 -6.25 -20.77
CA ALA A 81 24.69 -5.60 -20.60
C ALA A 81 25.78 -6.59 -20.15
N ALA A 82 25.46 -7.46 -19.19
CA ALA A 82 26.37 -8.51 -18.73
C ALA A 82 26.70 -9.51 -19.84
N ALA A 83 25.70 -10.03 -20.56
CA ALA A 83 25.91 -10.96 -21.67
C ALA A 83 26.74 -10.34 -22.80
N ARG A 84 26.53 -9.05 -23.12
CA ARG A 84 27.35 -8.32 -24.09
C ARG A 84 28.79 -8.15 -23.62
N ALA A 85 29.00 -7.83 -22.34
CA ALA A 85 30.33 -7.71 -21.75
C ALA A 85 31.08 -9.05 -21.78
N GLU A 86 30.42 -10.15 -21.43
CA GLU A 86 30.98 -11.51 -21.52
C GLU A 86 31.35 -11.90 -22.95
N LYS A 87 30.47 -11.62 -23.92
CA LYS A 87 30.75 -11.87 -25.34
C LYS A 87 31.97 -11.08 -25.83
N ASN A 88 32.06 -9.81 -25.45
CA ASN A 88 33.20 -8.97 -25.84
C ASN A 88 34.50 -9.45 -25.18
N ALA A 89 34.47 -9.83 -23.90
CA ALA A 89 35.62 -10.37 -23.19
C ALA A 89 36.14 -11.68 -23.82
N LYS A 90 35.24 -12.55 -24.27
CA LYS A 90 35.58 -13.79 -25.00
C LYS A 90 36.21 -13.51 -26.37
N ASN A 91 35.74 -12.50 -27.09
CA ASN A 91 36.27 -12.13 -28.40
C ASN A 91 37.64 -11.43 -28.33
N SER A 92 37.99 -10.78 -27.22
CA SER A 92 39.30 -10.14 -27.01
C SER A 92 40.38 -11.07 -26.44
N GLY A 93 40.03 -12.32 -26.13
CA GLY A 93 40.95 -13.35 -25.63
C GLY A 93 41.28 -14.45 -26.63
N GLN A 94 40.85 -14.31 -27.90
CA GLN A 94 41.23 -15.18 -29.03
C GLN A 94 42.17 -14.45 -29.98
#